data_AF-A0A7J2SG69-F1
#
_entry.id   AF-A0A7J2SG69-F1
#
_cell.length_a   1.000
_cell.length_b   1.000
_cell.length_c   1.000
_cell.angle_alpha   90.00
_cell.angle_beta   90.00
_cell.angle_gamma   90.00
#
_symmetry.space_group_name_H-M   'P 1'
#
loop_
_entity.id
_entity.type
_entity.pdbx_description
1 polymer ?
#
loop_
_entity_poly.entity_id
_entity_poly.type
_entity_poly.pdbx_seq_one_letter_code
_entity_poly.pdbx_strand_id
1 'polypeptide(L)'
;MKMKIKNKIGILIIILFITSFMNGNSGNSSYKFSQLSLTSNGEIFPSKNYSIDERANSGRAVIFSADFESEWINADPDGDYYVPDYGWDIDGLCTCSQSEYPQLTHYWGQYNDSLYPFPNSGRNCAGIWWSDGNCGDYAQNEWIKTLVLDLSNYENLELKFYGIWNWEDAPSYGDHYYVKISDDGAIWYTMLDVLTIQEGNGGPAGYGWCWNEYEVSIDLDENITNFGLNSETIQIAWNSVNENGTLYDIQMLDDVRIVATP
;
A
#
# COMPACT_ATOMS: atom_id res chain seq x y z
N MET A 1 -9.27 -44.98 -31.34
CA MET A 1 -7.99 -44.47 -30.81
C MET A 1 -8.17 -42.98 -30.59
N LYS A 2 -7.90 -42.51 -29.37
CA LYS A 2 -8.46 -41.29 -28.76
C LYS A 2 -8.11 -40.01 -29.51
N MET A 3 -9.12 -39.15 -29.66
CA MET A 3 -9.07 -37.81 -30.22
C MET A 3 -8.46 -36.84 -29.20
N LYS A 4 -7.54 -35.99 -29.67
CA LYS A 4 -7.04 -34.81 -28.94
C LYS A 4 -8.17 -33.80 -28.74
N ILE A 5 -8.25 -33.23 -27.55
CA ILE A 5 -8.82 -31.89 -27.35
C ILE A 5 -7.75 -31.06 -26.65
N LYS A 6 -7.16 -30.13 -27.41
CA LYS A 6 -6.56 -28.91 -26.87
C LYS A 6 -7.72 -27.99 -26.50
N ASN A 7 -7.76 -27.51 -25.26
CA ASN A 7 -8.38 -26.26 -24.82
C ASN A 7 -8.09 -26.08 -23.33
N LYS A 8 -7.06 -25.30 -22.99
CA LYS A 8 -6.95 -24.68 -21.65
C LYS A 8 -7.67 -23.34 -21.75
N ILE A 9 -8.99 -23.37 -21.62
CA ILE A 9 -9.78 -22.19 -21.25
C ILE A 9 -9.88 -22.30 -19.73
N GLY A 10 -9.14 -21.47 -19.01
CA GLY A 10 -9.39 -21.28 -17.59
C GLY A 10 -10.72 -20.59 -17.46
N ILE A 11 -11.78 -21.34 -17.15
CA ILE A 11 -13.08 -20.75 -16.83
C ILE A 11 -12.96 -20.18 -15.43
N LEU A 12 -12.91 -18.86 -15.32
CA LEU A 12 -13.14 -18.15 -14.06
C LEU A 12 -14.63 -18.31 -13.71
N ILE A 13 -14.93 -19.15 -12.72
CA ILE A 13 -16.29 -19.28 -12.18
C ILE A 13 -16.36 -18.41 -10.93
N ILE A 14 -16.97 -17.24 -11.04
CA ILE A 14 -17.29 -16.37 -9.90
C ILE A 14 -18.59 -16.88 -9.28
N ILE A 15 -18.54 -17.40 -8.06
CA ILE A 15 -19.74 -17.74 -7.27
C ILE A 15 -19.86 -16.71 -6.15
N LEU A 16 -20.83 -15.81 -6.26
CA LEU A 16 -21.18 -14.85 -5.21
C LEU A 16 -22.18 -15.50 -4.24
N PHE A 17 -21.82 -15.58 -2.95
CA PHE A 17 -22.77 -15.85 -1.87
C PHE A 17 -23.09 -14.55 -1.14
N ILE A 18 -24.37 -14.18 -1.10
CA ILE A 18 -24.86 -13.04 -0.33
C ILE A 18 -25.52 -13.59 0.94
N THR A 19 -24.94 -13.33 2.10
CA THR A 19 -25.61 -13.58 3.39
C THR A 19 -25.86 -12.24 4.09
N SER A 20 -27.13 -11.87 4.25
CA SER A 20 -27.52 -10.71 5.04
C SER A 20 -27.68 -11.10 6.51
N PHE A 21 -27.08 -10.32 7.42
CA PHE A 21 -27.36 -10.38 8.85
C PHE A 21 -28.02 -9.07 9.26
N MET A 22 -29.30 -9.12 9.61
CA MET A 22 -29.97 -8.00 10.27
C MET A 22 -29.68 -8.06 11.76
N ASN A 23 -28.76 -7.24 12.25
CA ASN A 23 -28.59 -7.05 13.69
C ASN A 23 -29.53 -5.93 14.15
N GLY A 24 -30.50 -6.28 14.99
CA GLY A 24 -31.50 -5.36 15.51
C GLY A 24 -30.91 -4.39 16.53
N ASN A 25 -30.36 -3.27 16.08
CA ASN A 25 -30.51 -1.94 16.68
C ASN A 25 -29.71 -0.91 15.86
N SER A 26 -30.39 0.19 15.49
CA SER A 26 -29.90 1.36 14.75
C SER A 26 -29.19 1.10 13.41
N GLY A 27 -29.96 1.15 12.31
CA GLY A 27 -29.59 1.76 11.03
C GLY A 27 -28.40 1.25 10.20
N ASN A 28 -27.56 0.36 10.72
CA ASN A 28 -26.34 -0.08 10.04
C ASN A 28 -26.54 -1.48 9.45
N SER A 29 -26.57 -1.56 8.13
CA SER A 29 -26.40 -2.82 7.40
C SER A 29 -24.92 -2.98 7.10
N SER A 30 -24.31 -4.08 7.54
CA SER A 30 -22.96 -4.46 7.10
C SER A 30 -23.09 -5.67 6.19
N TYR A 31 -22.58 -5.55 4.97
CA TYR A 31 -22.49 -6.65 4.02
C TYR A 31 -21.08 -7.21 4.06
N LYS A 32 -20.97 -8.51 4.29
CA LYS A 32 -19.70 -9.24 4.19
C LYS A 32 -19.68 -9.99 2.87
N PHE A 33 -18.68 -9.71 2.04
CA PHE A 33 -18.44 -10.46 0.82
C PHE A 33 -17.23 -11.35 1.00
N SER A 34 -17.30 -12.55 0.43
CA SER A 34 -16.23 -13.52 0.42
C SER A 34 -15.87 -13.81 -1.04
N GLN A 35 -14.74 -13.28 -1.51
CA GLN A 35 -14.21 -13.61 -2.84
C GLN A 35 -13.42 -14.92 -2.74
N LEU A 36 -13.67 -15.84 -3.67
CA LEU A 36 -12.91 -17.07 -3.85
C LEU A 36 -12.12 -16.95 -5.15
N SER A 37 -10.80 -16.84 -5.04
CA SER A 37 -9.90 -16.85 -6.19
C SER A 37 -9.33 -18.27 -6.37
N LEU A 38 -9.43 -18.81 -7.58
CA LEU A 38 -8.86 -20.10 -7.96
C LEU A 38 -7.57 -19.87 -8.75
N THR A 39 -6.44 -20.40 -8.26
CA THR A 39 -5.19 -20.41 -9.03
C THR A 39 -5.22 -21.50 -10.11
N SER A 40 -4.32 -21.42 -11.08
CA SER A 40 -4.17 -22.41 -12.16
C SER A 40 -3.83 -23.84 -11.68
N ASN A 41 -3.53 -24.00 -10.39
CA ASN A 41 -3.20 -25.27 -9.73
C ASN A 41 -4.35 -25.82 -8.86
N GLY A 42 -5.50 -25.14 -8.79
CA GLY A 42 -6.70 -25.65 -8.10
C GLY A 42 -6.67 -25.54 -6.58
N GLU A 43 -5.78 -24.74 -6.01
CA GLU A 43 -5.78 -24.43 -4.58
C GLU A 43 -6.86 -23.39 -4.27
N ILE A 44 -7.69 -23.68 -3.26
CA ILE A 44 -8.77 -22.82 -2.77
C ILE A 44 -8.28 -22.18 -1.47
N PHE A 45 -8.07 -20.86 -1.47
CA PHE A 45 -7.75 -20.12 -0.25
C PHE A 45 -9.03 -19.65 0.46
N PRO A 46 -9.03 -19.60 1.81
CA PRO A 46 -10.18 -19.11 2.56
C PRO A 46 -10.46 -17.63 2.25
N SER A 47 -11.75 -17.33 2.14
CA SER A 47 -12.27 -16.02 1.75
C SER A 47 -11.83 -14.89 2.68
N LYS A 48 -11.28 -13.80 2.10
CA LYS A 48 -11.14 -12.51 2.81
C LYS A 48 -12.52 -11.85 2.89
N ASN A 49 -12.90 -11.37 4.07
CA ASN A 49 -14.16 -10.65 4.27
C ASN A 49 -13.95 -9.18 3.88
N TYR A 50 -14.59 -8.72 2.81
CA TYR A 50 -14.68 -7.29 2.53
C TYR A 50 -15.86 -6.71 3.32
N SER A 51 -15.63 -5.65 4.08
CA SER A 51 -16.68 -4.89 4.76
C SER A 51 -16.98 -3.62 3.99
N ILE A 52 -18.21 -3.50 3.50
CA ILE A 52 -18.75 -2.20 3.05
C ILE A 52 -19.25 -1.46 4.29
N ASP A 53 -18.60 -0.35 4.64
CA ASP A 53 -19.13 0.58 5.65
C ASP A 53 -20.00 1.63 4.94
N GLU A 54 -21.33 1.47 4.97
CA GLU A 54 -22.30 2.41 4.38
C GLU A 54 -22.47 3.71 5.18
N ARG A 55 -21.39 4.26 5.76
CA ARG A 55 -21.48 5.57 6.43
C ARG A 55 -21.38 6.70 5.40
N ALA A 56 -22.59 7.20 5.07
CA ALA A 56 -22.94 8.39 4.30
C ALA A 56 -23.12 8.17 2.78
N ASN A 57 -24.38 7.95 2.37
CA ASN A 57 -25.17 8.56 1.27
C ASN A 57 -24.47 9.16 0.01
N SER A 58 -23.23 8.80 -0.28
CA SER A 58 -22.40 9.37 -1.35
C SER A 58 -22.30 8.47 -2.58
N GLY A 59 -22.81 7.23 -2.50
CA GLY A 59 -22.64 6.22 -3.54
C GLY A 59 -21.22 5.65 -3.63
N ARG A 60 -20.30 6.09 -2.76
CA ARG A 60 -18.90 5.66 -2.74
C ARG A 60 -18.66 4.55 -1.72
N ALA A 61 -17.78 3.61 -2.05
CA ALA A 61 -17.38 2.47 -1.23
C ALA A 61 -15.85 2.32 -1.21
N VAL A 62 -15.33 1.72 -0.14
CA VAL A 62 -13.93 1.27 -0.07
C VAL A 62 -13.80 -0.01 -0.89
N ILE A 63 -13.02 0.02 -1.97
CA ILE A 63 -12.86 -1.10 -2.90
C ILE A 63 -11.53 -1.83 -2.72
N PHE A 64 -10.58 -1.18 -2.05
CA PHE A 64 -9.31 -1.74 -1.65
C PHE A 64 -8.91 -1.14 -0.30
N SER A 65 -8.32 -1.95 0.58
CA SER A 65 -7.81 -1.49 1.87
C SER A 65 -6.65 -2.33 2.37
N ALA A 66 -5.67 -1.68 3.00
CA ALA A 66 -4.61 -2.30 3.80
C ALA A 66 -4.36 -1.46 5.06
N ASP A 67 -4.65 -2.07 6.21
CA ASP A 67 -4.42 -1.54 7.56
C ASP A 67 -3.11 -2.05 8.18
N PHE A 68 -2.41 -2.95 7.48
CA PHE A 68 -1.15 -3.57 7.91
C PHE A 68 -1.21 -4.26 9.28
N GLU A 69 -2.39 -4.65 9.77
CA GLU A 69 -2.53 -5.30 11.08
C GLU A 69 -2.21 -6.79 11.08
N SER A 70 -2.35 -7.44 9.93
CA SER A 70 -2.02 -8.86 9.77
C SER A 70 -0.51 -9.05 9.73
N GLU A 71 -0.02 -10.16 10.29
CA GLU A 71 1.39 -10.53 10.19
C GLU A 71 1.80 -10.62 8.72
N TRP A 72 2.88 -9.93 8.36
CA TRP A 72 3.42 -9.96 7.02
C TRP A 72 3.98 -11.35 6.70
N ILE A 73 3.82 -11.77 5.44
CA ILE A 73 4.08 -13.14 5.01
C ILE A 73 5.30 -13.21 4.09
N ASN A 74 6.01 -14.33 4.11
CA ASN A 74 7.09 -14.61 3.16
C ASN A 74 6.50 -15.02 1.80
N ALA A 75 5.98 -14.05 1.08
CA ALA A 75 5.31 -14.21 -0.20
C ALA A 75 5.67 -13.09 -1.19
N ASP A 76 6.79 -12.41 -0.95
CA ASP A 76 7.36 -11.50 -1.92
C ASP A 76 7.61 -12.24 -3.26
N PRO A 77 7.27 -11.66 -4.43
CA PRO A 77 7.43 -12.29 -5.73
C PRO A 77 8.84 -12.79 -6.05
N ASP A 78 9.88 -12.09 -5.61
CA ASP A 78 11.27 -12.50 -5.82
C ASP A 78 11.92 -13.13 -4.55
N GLY A 79 11.24 -13.00 -3.42
CA GLY A 79 11.44 -13.78 -2.20
C GLY A 79 12.51 -13.20 -1.27
N ASP A 80 12.77 -11.91 -1.36
CA ASP A 80 13.74 -11.20 -0.55
C ASP A 80 13.16 -10.60 0.74
N TYR A 81 11.86 -10.28 0.78
CA TYR A 81 11.20 -9.68 1.94
C TYR A 81 9.89 -10.37 2.38
N TYR A 82 9.41 -9.97 3.57
CA TYR A 82 8.03 -10.25 3.99
C TYR A 82 7.15 -9.13 3.45
N VAL A 83 5.91 -9.45 3.07
CA VAL A 83 4.97 -8.51 2.46
C VAL A 83 3.61 -8.50 3.17
N PRO A 84 2.81 -7.42 3.05
CA PRO A 84 1.52 -7.32 3.73
C PRO A 84 0.53 -8.46 3.42
N ASP A 85 0.48 -8.91 2.16
CA ASP A 85 -0.39 -9.98 1.70
C ASP A 85 0.09 -10.50 0.33
N TYR A 86 -0.47 -11.60 -0.14
CA TYR A 86 -0.17 -12.14 -1.46
C TYR A 86 -0.39 -11.11 -2.58
N GLY A 87 0.62 -10.98 -3.44
CA GLY A 87 0.62 -10.09 -4.60
C GLY A 87 1.21 -8.71 -4.33
N TRP A 88 1.43 -8.33 -3.07
CA TRP A 88 2.30 -7.20 -2.75
C TRP A 88 3.76 -7.54 -3.07
N ASP A 89 4.55 -6.51 -3.30
CA ASP A 89 5.92 -6.60 -3.76
C ASP A 89 6.76 -5.50 -3.11
N ILE A 90 7.89 -5.87 -2.52
CA ILE A 90 8.84 -4.93 -1.93
C ILE A 90 10.13 -5.05 -2.70
N ASP A 91 10.52 -3.96 -3.34
CA ASP A 91 11.76 -3.89 -4.10
C ASP A 91 12.67 -2.86 -3.49
N GLY A 92 13.98 -3.02 -3.66
CA GLY A 92 14.86 -1.87 -3.55
C GLY A 92 16.32 -2.16 -3.35
N LEU A 93 17.05 -1.06 -3.20
CA LEU A 93 18.46 -1.08 -2.84
C LEU A 93 18.64 -0.28 -1.56
N CYS A 94 18.84 -0.97 -0.45
CA CYS A 94 19.40 -0.39 0.74
C CYS A 94 20.84 -0.90 0.95
N THR A 95 21.80 0.02 0.95
CA THR A 95 23.23 -0.30 0.96
C THR A 95 23.82 -0.51 2.35
N CYS A 96 23.08 -0.23 3.43
CA CYS A 96 23.50 -0.53 4.81
C CYS A 96 22.40 -0.55 5.86
N SER A 97 22.69 -1.30 6.93
CA SER A 97 21.92 -1.32 8.17
C SER A 97 22.64 -0.59 9.31
N GLN A 98 21.89 0.12 10.16
CA GLN A 98 22.39 0.71 11.39
C GLN A 98 22.59 -0.38 12.44
N SER A 99 23.83 -0.60 12.91
CA SER A 99 24.14 -1.70 13.85
C SER A 99 23.55 -1.54 15.25
N GLU A 100 23.05 -0.35 15.59
CA GLU A 100 22.63 0.00 16.96
C GLU A 100 21.11 -0.16 17.20
N TYR A 101 20.30 -0.37 16.15
CA TYR A 101 18.84 -0.49 16.25
C TYR A 101 18.27 -1.67 15.44
N PRO A 102 18.57 -2.92 15.83
CA PRO A 102 18.23 -4.12 15.05
C PRO A 102 16.73 -4.39 14.88
N GLN A 103 15.89 -3.67 15.62
CA GLN A 103 14.43 -3.72 15.55
C GLN A 103 13.83 -2.81 14.48
N LEU A 104 14.64 -2.01 13.78
CA LEU A 104 14.21 -1.08 12.75
C LEU A 104 14.66 -1.62 11.39
N THR A 105 13.72 -1.73 10.46
CA THR A 105 13.96 -2.27 9.12
C THR A 105 14.50 -1.20 8.18
N HIS A 106 15.36 -1.63 7.26
CA HIS A 106 15.98 -0.80 6.21
C HIS A 106 15.27 -0.91 4.86
N TYR A 107 14.27 -1.79 4.81
CA TYR A 107 13.30 -1.94 3.72
C TYR A 107 11.90 -1.80 4.30
N TRP A 108 10.90 -1.70 3.44
CA TRP A 108 9.52 -1.67 3.90
C TRP A 108 9.24 -2.89 4.79
N GLY A 109 8.67 -2.64 5.96
CA GLY A 109 8.39 -3.66 6.94
C GLY A 109 7.28 -3.24 7.88
N GLN A 110 6.79 -4.21 8.63
CA GLN A 110 5.76 -3.97 9.63
C GLN A 110 6.38 -3.39 10.92
N TYR A 111 5.87 -2.23 11.34
CA TYR A 111 6.17 -1.62 12.62
C TYR A 111 5.01 -1.78 13.58
N ASN A 112 5.32 -1.89 14.88
CA ASN A 112 4.32 -1.98 15.94
C ASN A 112 4.42 -0.79 16.91
N ASP A 113 3.26 -0.39 17.45
CA ASP A 113 3.06 0.72 18.41
C ASP A 113 3.87 0.64 19.72
N SER A 114 4.46 -0.51 20.04
CA SER A 114 5.20 -0.74 21.28
C SER A 114 6.50 0.06 21.41
N LEU A 115 7.14 0.42 20.30
CA LEU A 115 8.40 1.18 20.29
C LEU A 115 8.19 2.64 19.91
N TYR A 116 7.32 2.88 18.93
CA TYR A 116 7.01 4.21 18.42
C TYR A 116 5.51 4.31 18.10
N PRO A 117 4.84 5.41 18.46
CA PRO A 117 3.41 5.59 18.20
C PRO A 117 3.18 6.05 16.74
N PHE A 118 3.65 5.27 15.77
CA PHE A 118 3.51 5.57 14.35
C PHE A 118 2.19 5.11 13.72
N PRO A 119 1.58 3.98 14.12
CA PRO A 119 0.28 3.60 13.56
C PRO A 119 -0.78 4.67 13.83
N ASN A 120 -1.51 5.06 12.80
CA ASN A 120 -2.65 5.98 12.90
C ASN A 120 -3.86 5.25 13.47
N SER A 121 -4.05 4.01 13.04
CA SER A 121 -5.07 3.13 13.58
C SER A 121 -4.45 1.79 13.99
N GLY A 122 -5.19 1.02 14.78
CA GLY A 122 -4.73 -0.29 15.25
C GLY A 122 -3.43 -0.24 16.05
N ARG A 123 -2.52 -1.17 15.75
CA ARG A 123 -1.24 -1.36 16.44
C ARG A 123 -0.06 -1.47 15.49
N ASN A 124 -0.28 -1.60 14.19
CA ASN A 124 0.77 -1.84 13.23
C ASN A 124 0.65 -0.93 12.02
N CYS A 125 1.77 -0.63 11.38
CA CYS A 125 1.82 0.12 10.13
C CYS A 125 2.96 -0.41 9.25
N ALA A 126 2.96 -0.02 7.97
CA ALA A 126 4.11 -0.21 7.10
C ALA A 126 5.09 0.94 7.33
N GLY A 127 6.39 0.65 7.33
CA GLY A 127 7.39 1.70 7.43
C GLY A 127 8.76 1.29 6.96
N ILE A 128 9.61 2.30 6.83
CA ILE A 128 11.04 2.17 6.61
C ILE A 128 11.78 3.10 7.56
N TRP A 129 12.94 2.64 8.01
CA TRP A 129 13.81 3.40 8.88
C TRP A 129 15.16 3.66 8.23
N TRP A 130 15.74 4.81 8.58
CA TRP A 130 17.06 5.31 8.23
C TRP A 130 18.03 4.26 7.69
N SER A 131 18.61 4.58 6.53
CA SER A 131 19.89 4.05 6.08
C SER A 131 20.98 5.06 6.44
N ASP A 132 21.52 5.00 7.66
CA ASP A 132 22.53 5.96 8.13
C ASP A 132 23.97 5.67 7.63
N GLY A 133 24.13 4.78 6.65
CA GLY A 133 25.19 4.98 5.68
C GLY A 133 26.62 4.75 6.14
N ASN A 134 26.89 3.99 7.22
CA ASN A 134 28.28 3.82 7.67
C ASN A 134 29.14 2.89 6.77
N CYS A 135 28.69 2.61 5.54
CA CYS A 135 29.38 1.77 4.55
C CYS A 135 29.90 2.54 3.32
N GLY A 136 29.71 3.86 3.24
CA GLY A 136 30.27 4.70 2.17
C GLY A 136 29.51 4.67 0.84
N ASP A 137 28.38 3.97 0.77
CA ASP A 137 27.33 4.14 -0.22
C ASP A 137 26.04 4.44 0.56
N TYR A 138 25.24 5.35 0.02
CA TYR A 138 24.07 5.92 0.67
C TYR A 138 22.88 5.97 -0.31
N ALA A 139 23.02 5.33 -1.47
CA ALA A 139 21.94 5.22 -2.42
C ALA A 139 20.79 4.45 -1.76
N GLN A 140 19.61 5.04 -1.88
CA GLN A 140 18.37 4.54 -1.32
C GLN A 140 17.30 4.59 -2.41
N ASN A 141 16.63 3.46 -2.63
CA ASN A 141 15.58 3.33 -3.64
C ASN A 141 14.69 2.15 -3.29
N GLU A 142 13.81 2.30 -2.29
CA GLU A 142 12.91 1.25 -1.82
C GLU A 142 11.48 1.53 -2.23
N TRP A 143 10.77 0.43 -2.45
CA TRP A 143 9.42 0.39 -2.98
C TRP A 143 8.60 -0.53 -2.11
N ILE A 144 7.37 -0.14 -1.84
CA ILE A 144 6.31 -1.07 -1.49
C ILE A 144 5.19 -0.88 -2.50
N LYS A 145 4.79 -1.97 -3.14
CA LYS A 145 3.83 -1.95 -4.24
C LYS A 145 2.62 -2.80 -3.88
N THR A 146 1.45 -2.31 -4.22
CA THR A 146 0.23 -3.10 -4.12
C THR A 146 0.26 -4.27 -5.10
N LEU A 147 -0.58 -5.27 -4.83
CA LEU A 147 -1.03 -6.18 -5.89
C LEU A 147 -1.63 -5.44 -7.08
N VAL A 148 -1.75 -6.15 -8.21
CA VAL A 148 -2.48 -5.69 -9.39
C VAL A 148 -3.97 -5.58 -9.08
N LEU A 149 -4.54 -4.42 -9.38
CA LEU A 149 -5.92 -4.04 -9.12
C LEU A 149 -6.68 -3.84 -10.43
N ASP A 150 -7.84 -4.47 -10.55
CA ASP A 150 -8.81 -4.18 -11.60
C ASP A 150 -9.76 -3.09 -11.11
N LEU A 151 -9.58 -1.89 -11.63
CA LEU A 151 -10.34 -0.69 -11.31
C LEU A 151 -11.33 -0.31 -12.45
N SER A 152 -11.45 -1.15 -13.49
CA SER A 152 -12.18 -0.82 -14.72
C SER A 152 -13.69 -0.63 -14.55
N ASN A 153 -14.27 -1.16 -13.46
CA ASN A 153 -15.69 -1.10 -13.16
C ASN A 153 -16.04 0.00 -12.14
N TYR A 154 -15.13 0.94 -11.89
CA TYR A 154 -15.30 1.98 -10.88
C TYR A 154 -15.05 3.37 -11.46
N GLU A 155 -15.71 4.37 -10.87
CA GLU A 155 -15.55 5.78 -11.19
C GLU A 155 -15.32 6.58 -9.91
N ASN A 156 -14.81 7.81 -10.01
CA ASN A 156 -14.46 8.69 -8.90
C ASN A 156 -13.47 8.03 -7.92
N LEU A 157 -12.43 7.41 -8.50
CA LEU A 157 -11.37 6.71 -7.79
C LEU A 157 -10.51 7.71 -7.01
N GLU A 158 -10.40 7.50 -5.71
CA GLU A 158 -9.57 8.30 -4.81
C GLU A 158 -8.71 7.39 -3.95
N LEU A 159 -7.39 7.55 -4.04
CA LEU A 159 -6.45 6.90 -3.13
C LEU A 159 -6.34 7.75 -1.87
N LYS A 160 -6.47 7.11 -0.71
CA LYS A 160 -6.17 7.71 0.59
C LYS A 160 -5.22 6.83 1.37
N PHE A 161 -4.39 7.46 2.17
CA PHE A 161 -3.54 6.78 3.15
C PHE A 161 -3.11 7.80 4.20
N TYR A 162 -2.78 7.31 5.39
CA TYR A 162 -2.08 8.09 6.37
C TYR A 162 -0.58 7.89 6.21
N GLY A 163 0.20 8.95 6.37
CA GLY A 163 1.64 8.81 6.39
C GLY A 163 2.31 9.74 7.36
N ILE A 164 3.50 9.32 7.77
CA ILE A 164 4.41 10.10 8.61
C ILE A 164 5.75 10.18 7.89
N TRP A 165 6.33 11.37 7.82
CA TRP A 165 7.66 11.56 7.27
C TRP A 165 8.39 12.71 7.94
N ASN A 166 9.72 12.60 8.00
CA ASN A 166 10.57 13.68 8.44
C ASN A 166 10.68 14.76 7.35
N TRP A 167 10.57 16.03 7.73
CA TRP A 167 10.52 17.16 6.79
C TRP A 167 11.69 18.14 6.91
N GLU A 168 12.29 18.28 8.09
CA GLU A 168 13.17 19.43 8.43
C GLU A 168 14.28 19.70 7.40
N ASP A 169 14.71 18.63 6.75
CA ASP A 169 15.93 18.59 5.97
C ASP A 169 15.73 17.82 4.63
N ALA A 170 14.75 16.91 4.57
CA ALA A 170 14.59 15.90 3.52
C ALA A 170 14.69 16.45 2.08
N PRO A 171 13.91 17.47 1.65
CA PRO A 171 13.97 17.93 0.26
C PRO A 171 15.33 18.57 -0.10
N SER A 172 16.03 19.12 0.89
CA SER A 172 17.32 19.79 0.69
C SER A 172 18.47 18.79 0.55
N TYR A 173 18.32 17.57 1.05
CA TYR A 173 19.27 16.47 0.90
C TYR A 173 18.94 15.56 -0.31
N GLY A 174 17.91 15.90 -1.09
CA GLY A 174 17.50 15.12 -2.28
C GLY A 174 16.71 13.88 -1.92
N ASP A 175 16.08 13.87 -0.74
CA ASP A 175 15.12 12.87 -0.35
C ASP A 175 13.80 13.14 -1.05
N HIS A 176 13.19 12.07 -1.52
CA HIS A 176 11.90 12.07 -2.17
C HIS A 176 11.07 10.92 -1.65
N TYR A 177 9.78 11.20 -1.40
CA TYR A 177 8.82 10.16 -1.10
C TYR A 177 7.67 10.23 -2.09
N TYR A 178 7.79 9.40 -3.12
CA TYR A 178 6.86 9.40 -4.24
C TYR A 178 5.72 8.41 -4.01
N VAL A 179 4.51 8.84 -4.36
CA VAL A 179 3.42 7.92 -4.70
C VAL A 179 3.40 7.76 -6.21
N LYS A 180 3.51 6.52 -6.67
CA LYS A 180 3.62 6.18 -8.10
C LYS A 180 2.53 5.20 -8.53
N ILE A 181 2.23 5.20 -9.82
CA ILE A 181 1.24 4.34 -10.46
C ILE A 181 1.80 3.69 -11.72
N SER A 182 1.38 2.47 -12.01
CA SER A 182 1.74 1.70 -13.20
C SER A 182 0.58 0.82 -13.62
N ASP A 183 0.52 0.43 -14.90
CA ASP A 183 -0.40 -0.60 -15.42
C ASP A 183 0.31 -1.84 -15.99
N ASP A 184 1.65 -1.83 -16.02
CA ASP A 184 2.51 -2.90 -16.55
C ASP A 184 3.61 -3.37 -15.58
N GLY A 185 3.77 -2.68 -14.44
CA GLY A 185 4.79 -2.92 -13.43
C GLY A 185 6.22 -2.53 -13.87
N ALA A 186 6.42 -2.09 -15.11
CA ALA A 186 7.72 -1.78 -15.70
C ALA A 186 7.95 -0.26 -15.80
N ILE A 187 6.92 0.50 -16.14
CA ILE A 187 6.96 1.96 -16.22
C ILE A 187 6.11 2.53 -15.09
N TRP A 188 6.72 3.38 -14.27
CA TRP A 188 6.08 4.00 -13.11
C TRP A 188 6.00 5.51 -13.28
N TYR A 189 4.80 6.06 -13.12
CA TYR A 189 4.52 7.48 -13.19
C TYR A 189 4.34 8.06 -11.79
N THR A 190 4.97 9.20 -11.51
CA THR A 190 4.81 9.90 -10.24
C THR A 190 3.46 10.63 -10.21
N MET A 191 2.61 10.27 -9.25
CA MET A 191 1.36 11.00 -8.96
C MET A 191 1.62 12.15 -7.99
N LEU A 192 2.51 11.93 -7.03
CA LEU A 192 2.75 12.87 -5.93
C LEU A 192 4.14 12.67 -5.35
N ASP A 193 4.80 13.77 -5.00
CA ASP A 193 5.91 13.78 -4.05
C ASP A 193 5.42 14.38 -2.74
N VAL A 194 5.26 13.55 -1.70
CA VAL A 194 4.62 14.00 -0.46
C VAL A 194 5.49 14.96 0.34
N LEU A 195 6.78 15.02 0.03
CA LEU A 195 7.72 16.00 0.59
C LEU A 195 7.57 17.40 -0.02
N THR A 196 6.58 17.65 -0.88
CA THR A 196 6.34 18.98 -1.47
C THR A 196 5.03 19.65 -1.04
N ILE A 197 4.18 18.95 -0.29
CA ILE A 197 2.79 19.36 -0.07
C ILE A 197 2.64 20.33 1.10
N GLN A 198 3.34 20.10 2.22
CA GLN A 198 3.18 20.91 3.43
C GLN A 198 4.37 20.75 4.40
N GLU A 199 4.78 21.83 5.06
CA GLU A 199 5.69 21.76 6.20
C GLU A 199 4.99 21.20 7.46
N GLY A 200 5.63 20.24 8.12
CA GLY A 200 5.08 19.54 9.28
C GLY A 200 4.95 20.41 10.52
N ASN A 201 3.83 20.27 11.24
CA ASN A 201 3.55 21.04 12.45
C ASN A 201 3.90 20.29 13.76
N GLY A 202 4.67 19.20 13.66
CA GLY A 202 5.08 18.35 14.78
C GLY A 202 4.34 17.01 14.77
N GLY A 203 5.12 15.92 14.77
CA GLY A 203 4.61 14.55 14.54
C GLY A 203 3.77 13.91 15.67
N PRO A 204 3.45 12.60 15.52
CA PRO A 204 2.49 11.85 16.34
C PRO A 204 2.88 11.72 17.81
N ALA A 205 4.15 12.01 18.11
CA ALA A 205 4.77 11.59 19.35
C ALA A 205 4.97 12.77 20.33
N GLY A 206 4.66 14.01 19.95
CA GLY A 206 4.87 15.18 20.84
C GLY A 206 6.32 15.42 21.27
N TYR A 207 7.28 14.72 20.64
CA TYR A 207 8.71 14.73 21.01
C TYR A 207 9.53 15.78 20.25
N GLY A 208 8.92 16.64 19.42
CA GLY A 208 9.60 17.80 18.83
C GLY A 208 10.55 17.49 17.67
N TRP A 209 10.22 16.50 16.84
CA TRP A 209 10.91 16.22 15.59
C TRP A 209 10.00 16.72 14.47
N CYS A 210 10.51 17.53 13.54
CA CYS A 210 9.74 18.23 12.51
C CYS A 210 9.15 17.26 11.47
N TRP A 211 8.13 16.50 11.87
CA TRP A 211 7.47 15.53 11.03
C TRP A 211 6.18 16.09 10.45
N ASN A 212 5.91 15.64 9.23
CA ASN A 212 4.58 15.69 8.65
C ASN A 212 3.83 14.44 9.03
N GLU A 213 2.58 14.63 9.38
CA GLU A 213 1.66 13.57 9.74
C GLU A 213 0.27 14.01 9.31
N TYR A 214 -0.30 13.34 8.31
CA TYR A 214 -1.66 13.60 7.85
C TYR A 214 -2.15 12.51 6.90
N GLU A 215 -3.46 12.52 6.68
CA GLU A 215 -4.08 11.78 5.60
C GLU A 215 -3.81 12.48 4.26
N VAL A 216 -3.24 11.73 3.33
CA VAL A 216 -3.05 12.12 1.92
C VAL A 216 -4.25 11.65 1.11
N SER A 217 -4.70 12.48 0.17
CA SER A 217 -5.74 12.14 -0.81
C SER A 217 -5.28 12.44 -2.23
N ILE A 218 -5.42 11.48 -3.14
CA ILE A 218 -5.01 11.60 -4.56
C ILE A 218 -6.18 11.19 -5.45
N ASP A 219 -6.49 12.03 -6.45
CA ASP A 219 -7.44 11.71 -7.52
C ASP A 219 -6.80 10.67 -8.46
N LEU A 220 -7.22 9.41 -8.35
CA LEU A 220 -6.66 8.33 -9.17
C LEU A 220 -7.21 8.35 -10.59
N ASP A 221 -8.47 8.78 -10.79
CA ASP A 221 -9.06 8.84 -12.13
C ASP A 221 -8.33 9.84 -13.02
N GLU A 222 -8.00 11.01 -12.46
CA GLU A 222 -7.22 12.02 -13.15
C GLU A 222 -5.85 11.46 -13.55
N ASN A 223 -5.17 10.74 -12.65
CA ASN A 223 -3.85 10.15 -12.93
C ASN A 223 -3.92 9.02 -13.98
N ILE A 224 -4.88 8.09 -13.87
CA ILE A 224 -5.11 7.02 -14.86
C ILE A 224 -5.38 7.62 -16.24
N THR A 225 -6.22 8.65 -16.32
CA THR A 225 -6.57 9.33 -17.56
C THR A 225 -5.38 10.09 -18.15
N ASN A 226 -4.68 10.88 -17.33
CA ASN A 226 -3.58 11.74 -17.77
C ASN A 226 -2.37 10.93 -18.26
N PHE A 227 -2.06 9.82 -17.61
CA PHE A 227 -0.97 8.93 -18.02
C PHE A 227 -1.40 7.90 -19.08
N GLY A 228 -2.71 7.79 -19.39
CA GLY A 228 -3.24 6.90 -20.40
C GLY A 228 -3.13 5.42 -20.03
N LEU A 229 -3.35 5.09 -18.76
CA LEU A 229 -3.14 3.76 -18.17
C LEU A 229 -4.34 2.84 -18.37
N ASN A 230 -4.07 1.53 -18.44
CA ASN A 230 -5.10 0.51 -18.42
C ASN A 230 -5.64 0.29 -17.00
N SER A 231 -6.91 0.63 -16.77
CA SER A 231 -7.57 0.49 -15.47
C SER A 231 -7.77 -0.95 -15.00
N GLU A 232 -7.62 -1.96 -15.88
CA GLU A 232 -7.75 -3.37 -15.51
C GLU A 232 -6.52 -3.94 -14.77
N THR A 233 -5.37 -3.25 -14.82
CA THR A 233 -4.08 -3.79 -14.37
C THR A 233 -3.27 -2.81 -13.51
N ILE A 234 -3.95 -1.96 -12.74
CA ILE A 234 -3.30 -0.89 -11.99
C ILE A 234 -2.51 -1.42 -10.80
N GLN A 235 -1.31 -0.90 -10.59
CA GLN A 235 -0.54 -1.02 -9.36
C GLN A 235 -0.19 0.37 -8.84
N ILE A 236 -0.17 0.51 -7.51
CA ILE A 236 0.22 1.72 -6.81
C ILE A 236 1.44 1.39 -5.97
N ALA A 237 2.38 2.32 -5.87
CA ALA A 237 3.58 2.15 -5.08
C ALA A 237 3.94 3.40 -4.28
N TRP A 238 4.58 3.15 -3.16
CA TRP A 238 5.26 4.16 -2.35
C TRP A 238 6.75 3.94 -2.49
N ASN A 239 7.45 4.97 -2.95
CA ASN A 239 8.84 4.89 -3.32
C ASN A 239 9.68 5.94 -2.57
N SER A 240 10.53 5.45 -1.69
CA SER A 240 11.54 6.24 -0.99
C SER A 240 12.81 6.29 -1.83
N VAL A 241 13.27 7.50 -2.16
CA VAL A 241 14.49 7.68 -2.97
C VAL A 241 15.35 8.77 -2.34
N ASN A 242 16.66 8.56 -2.37
CA ASN A 242 17.63 9.64 -2.20
C ASN A 242 18.47 9.81 -3.48
N GLU A 243 18.46 11.02 -4.03
CA GLU A 243 19.22 11.34 -5.25
C GLU A 243 20.67 11.80 -4.99
N ASN A 244 21.01 12.23 -3.78
CA ASN A 244 22.33 12.78 -3.41
C ASN A 244 23.17 11.86 -2.49
N GLY A 245 22.67 10.67 -2.20
CA GLY A 245 23.26 9.69 -1.30
C GLY A 245 23.48 10.19 0.13
N THR A 246 22.48 10.74 0.83
CA THR A 246 22.49 10.76 2.30
C THR A 246 21.07 10.96 2.83
N LEU A 247 20.35 9.88 3.13
CA LEU A 247 18.96 9.95 3.62
C LEU A 247 18.94 9.83 5.14
N TYR A 248 18.24 10.75 5.80
CA TYR A 248 18.05 10.77 7.25
C TYR A 248 16.58 10.73 7.64
N ASP A 249 15.74 9.99 6.90
CA ASP A 249 14.29 10.03 7.11
C ASP A 249 13.64 8.68 7.37
N ILE A 250 12.60 8.77 8.19
CA ILE A 250 11.68 7.71 8.51
C ILE A 250 10.46 7.97 7.64
N GLN A 251 9.93 6.93 7.02
CA GLN A 251 8.67 7.01 6.30
C GLN A 251 7.75 5.91 6.82
N MET A 252 6.51 6.29 7.09
CA MET A 252 5.46 5.38 7.53
C MET A 252 4.25 5.54 6.65
N LEU A 253 3.54 4.43 6.48
CA LEU A 253 2.35 4.29 5.68
C LEU A 253 1.34 3.46 6.47
N ASP A 254 0.12 3.97 6.59
CA ASP A 254 -0.96 3.31 7.30
C ASP A 254 -2.32 3.61 6.64
N ASP A 255 -3.34 2.81 6.96
CA ASP A 255 -4.73 2.98 6.52
C ASP A 255 -4.88 3.24 5.00
N VAL A 256 -4.14 2.51 4.18
CA VAL A 256 -4.23 2.62 2.72
C VAL A 256 -5.62 2.17 2.27
N ARG A 257 -6.28 3.00 1.47
CA ARG A 257 -7.61 2.71 0.93
C ARG A 257 -7.84 3.35 -0.43
N ILE A 258 -8.56 2.64 -1.30
CA ILE A 258 -9.14 3.24 -2.51
C ILE A 258 -10.64 3.33 -2.32
N VAL A 259 -11.18 4.53 -2.51
CA VAL A 259 -12.60 4.83 -2.39
C VAL A 259 -13.14 5.20 -3.77
N ALA A 260 -14.23 4.56 -4.19
CA ALA A 260 -14.78 4.72 -5.54
C ALA A 260 -16.31 4.54 -5.57
N THR A 261 -16.93 4.99 -6.65
CA THR A 261 -18.32 4.70 -7.01
C THR A 261 -18.35 3.44 -7.91
N PRO A 262 -19.18 2.42 -7.61
CA PRO A 262 -19.35 1.24 -8.47
C PRO A 262 -20.14 1.49 -9.76
#